data_AF-A0A6N8JAV6-F1
#
_entry.id   AF-A0A6N8JAV6-F1
#
_cell.length_a   1.000
_cell.length_b   1.000
_cell.length_c   1.000
_cell.angle_alpha   90.00
_cell.angle_beta   90.00
_cell.angle_gamma   90.00
#
_symmetry.space_group_name_H-M   'P 1'
#
loop_
_entity.id
_entity.type
_entity.pdbx_description
1 polymer ?
#
loop_
_entity_poly.entity_id
_entity_poly.type
_entity_poly.pdbx_seq_one_letter_code
_entity_poly.pdbx_strand_id
1 'polypeptide(L)' 'MSLNKPDREKVIKAAEEANKPIKISASGGHVLVDTIKYTDAPNAINRIKKG' A
#
# COMPACT_ATOMS: atom_id res chain seq x y z
N MET A 1 4.83 3.50 -13.42
CA MET A 1 3.49 2.87 -13.24
C MET A 1 2.86 3.45 -11.99
N SER A 2 1.56 3.72 -12.01
CA SER A 2 0.81 4.32 -10.89
C SER A 2 -0.13 3.28 -10.29
N LEU A 3 -0.33 3.28 -8.97
CA LEU A 3 -1.21 2.31 -8.31
C LEU A 3 -2.68 2.54 -8.70
N ASN A 4 -3.28 1.59 -9.39
CA ASN A 4 -4.69 1.68 -9.76
C ASN A 4 -5.60 1.59 -8.51
N LYS A 5 -6.84 2.08 -8.63
CA LYS A 5 -7.84 2.02 -7.54
C LYS A 5 -8.01 0.60 -6.94
N PRO A 6 -8.24 -0.46 -7.74
CA PRO A 6 -8.43 -1.81 -7.17
C PRO A 6 -7.18 -2.35 -6.46
N ASP A 7 -5.99 -1.99 -6.94
CA ASP A 7 -4.73 -2.36 -6.31
C ASP A 7 -4.56 -1.65 -4.96
N ARG A 8 -5.02 -0.40 -4.84
CA ARG A 8 -4.99 0.36 -3.58
C ARG A 8 -5.84 -0.31 -2.53
N GLU A 9 -7.06 -0.69 -2.88
CA GLU A 9 -7.98 -1.36 -1.94
C GLU A 9 -7.40 -2.66 -1.40
N LYS A 10 -6.67 -3.43 -2.22
CA LYS A 10 -5.95 -4.63 -1.75
C LYS A 10 -4.86 -4.29 -0.75
N VAL A 11 -4.11 -3.20 -0.98
CA VAL A 11 -3.08 -2.74 -0.03
C VAL A 11 -3.70 -2.26 1.28
N ILE A 12 -4.82 -1.52 1.21
CA ILE A 12 -5.55 -1.04 2.39
C ILE A 12 -6.02 -2.22 3.23
N LYS A 13 -6.73 -3.19 2.62
CA LYS A 13 -7.18 -4.38 3.33
C LYS A 13 -6.04 -5.14 3.98
N ALA A 14 -4.95 -5.39 3.24
CA ALA A 14 -3.79 -6.07 3.80
C ALA A 14 -3.16 -5.30 4.97
N ALA A 15 -3.12 -3.96 4.90
CA ALA A 15 -2.62 -3.11 5.97
C ALA A 15 -3.53 -3.16 7.21
N GLU A 16 -4.85 -3.12 7.03
CA GLU A 16 -5.82 -3.26 8.12
C GLU A 16 -5.72 -4.64 8.78
N GLU A 17 -5.63 -5.72 7.98
CA GLU A 17 -5.44 -7.09 8.48
C GLU A 17 -4.12 -7.25 9.25
N ALA A 18 -3.05 -6.59 8.81
CA ALA A 18 -1.76 -6.59 9.50
C ALA A 18 -1.65 -5.53 10.61
N ASN A 19 -2.72 -4.76 10.87
CA ASN A 19 -2.76 -3.62 11.78
C ASN A 19 -1.60 -2.63 11.58
N LYS A 20 -1.25 -2.35 10.31
CA LYS A 20 -0.15 -1.47 9.93
C LYS A 20 -0.63 -0.12 9.41
N PRO A 21 0.01 0.98 9.83
CA PRO A 21 -0.30 2.30 9.33
C PRO A 21 0.21 2.45 7.89
N ILE A 22 -0.69 2.79 6.96
CA ILE A 22 -0.33 3.17 5.60
C ILE A 22 -0.85 4.58 5.28
N LYS A 23 -0.16 5.28 4.37
CA LYS A 23 -0.63 6.55 3.80
C LYS A 23 -0.82 6.40 2.30
N ILE A 24 -1.93 6.90 1.77
CA ILE A 24 -2.20 6.87 0.34
C ILE A 24 -1.98 8.27 -0.22
N SER A 25 -1.31 8.36 -1.37
CA SER A 25 -1.17 9.64 -2.07
C SER A 25 -2.55 10.18 -2.46
N ALA A 26 -2.77 11.49 -2.29
CA ALA A 26 -4.02 12.16 -2.68
C ALA A 26 -4.35 11.95 -4.16
N SER A 27 -3.34 11.94 -5.04
CA SER A 27 -3.49 11.65 -6.47
C SER A 27 -3.71 10.16 -6.77
N GLY A 28 -3.56 9.30 -5.77
CA GLY A 28 -3.75 7.87 -5.89
C GLY A 28 -2.62 7.11 -6.58
N GLY A 29 -1.52 7.77 -6.94
CA GLY A 29 -0.45 7.14 -7.73
C GLY A 29 0.44 6.20 -6.94
N HIS A 30 0.46 6.29 -5.60
CA HIS A 30 1.31 5.48 -4.73
C HIS A 30 0.77 5.38 -3.31
N VAL A 31 1.30 4.41 -2.56
CA VAL A 31 1.06 4.19 -1.13
C VAL A 31 2.39 4.25 -0.38
N LEU A 32 2.36 4.66 0.88
CA LEU A 32 3.49 4.74 1.78
C LEU A 32 3.25 3.75 2.92
N VAL A 33 4.11 2.75 3.05
CA VAL A 33 4.11 1.78 4.16
C VAL A 33 5.37 2.05 4.96
N ASP A 34 5.24 2.41 6.24
CA ASP A 34 6.38 2.74 7.12
C ASP A 34 7.37 3.74 6.49
N THR A 35 6.85 4.81 5.88
CA THR A 35 7.60 5.84 5.12
C THR A 35 8.20 5.39 3.78
N ILE A 36 8.12 4.11 3.43
CA ILE A 36 8.60 3.59 2.14
C ILE A 36 7.49 3.73 1.10
N LYS A 37 7.83 4.36 -0.03
CA LYS A 37 6.92 4.56 -1.16
C LYS A 37 6.83 3.30 -2.02
N TYR A 38 5.60 2.88 -2.31
CA TYR A 38 5.29 1.79 -3.23
C TYR A 38 4.35 2.28 -4.33
N THR A 39 4.73 1.98 -5.56
CA THR A 39 3.94 2.22 -6.79
C THR A 39 3.25 0.97 -7.30
N ASP A 40 3.46 -0.17 -6.62
CA ASP A 40 2.92 -1.49 -6.98
C ASP A 40 2.31 -2.19 -5.76
N ALA A 41 1.07 -2.66 -5.87
CA ALA A 41 0.38 -3.35 -4.78
C ALA A 41 1.11 -4.60 -4.24
N PRO A 42 1.64 -5.52 -5.07
CA PRO A 42 2.29 -6.73 -4.53
C PRO A 42 3.50 -6.40 -3.66
N ASN A 43 4.30 -5.39 -4.03
CA ASN A 43 5.45 -4.97 -3.23
C ASN A 43 5.02 -4.33 -1.90
N ALA A 44 3.99 -3.48 -1.92
CA ALA A 44 3.42 -2.89 -0.72
C ALA A 44 2.87 -3.97 0.23
N ILE A 45 2.06 -4.89 -0.30
CA ILE A 45 1.48 -6.00 0.48
C ILE A 45 2.57 -6.91 1.04
N ASN A 46 3.60 -7.22 0.27
CA ASN A 46 4.72 -8.04 0.75
C ASN A 46 5.44 -7.36 1.92
N ARG A 47 5.65 -6.03 1.87
CA ARG A 47 6.21 -5.28 3.01
C ARG A 47 5.29 -5.29 4.22
N ILE A 48 3.99 -5.06 4.01
CA ILE A 48 2.98 -5.11 5.05
C ILE A 48 2.99 -6.47 5.76
N LYS A 49 3.09 -7.58 5.02
CA LYS A 49 3.15 -8.94 5.57
C LYS A 49 4.49 -9.33 6.18
N LYS A 50 5.61 -8.72 5.74
CA LYS A 50 6.96 -9.09 6.19
C LYS A 50 7.47 -8.34 7.41
N GLY A 51 6.91 -7.17 7.73
CA GLY A 51 7.34 -6.40 8.90
C GLY A 51 6.63 -6.84 10.17
#